data_AF-A0A258ZIY3-F1
#
_entry.id   AF-A0A258ZIY3-F1
#
_cell.length_a   1.000
_cell.length_b   1.000
_cell.length_c   1.000
_cell.angle_alpha   90.00
_cell.angle_beta   90.00
_cell.angle_gamma   90.00
#
_symmetry.space_group_name_H-M   'P 1'
#
loop_
_entity.id
_entity.type
_entity.pdbx_description
1 polymer ?
#
loop_
_entity_poly.entity_id
_entity_poly.type
_entity_poly.pdbx_seq_one_letter_code
_entity_poly.pdbx_strand_id
1 'polypeptide(L)'
;MNQSRKNKIIKKAYFVIFLTGLALFVASMVVSFWAAGYFDRTKTPPLVNLTLSQPACKYLSQSGIPVEVNNGLCKITTRYRQGLFEKSRAIEISGKPPLQICDGLIIAVVQLEDGSDEPWSDEHKKALRYLIGSMSLMMLFLTIVLKAIKRDTQK
;
A
#
# COMPACT_ATOMS: atom_id res chain seq x y z
N MET A 1 50.27 8.51 -25.31
CA MET A 1 49.16 9.00 -24.46
C MET A 1 49.37 8.48 -23.04
N ASN A 2 49.62 9.38 -22.08
CA ASN A 2 50.22 9.06 -20.77
C ASN A 2 49.30 8.20 -19.88
N GLN A 3 49.82 7.12 -19.29
CA GLN A 3 49.07 6.10 -18.52
C GLN A 3 48.31 6.71 -17.32
N SER A 4 48.84 7.80 -16.77
CA SER A 4 48.21 8.65 -15.75
C SER A 4 46.89 9.30 -16.22
N ARG A 5 46.79 9.77 -17.48
CA ARG A 5 45.54 10.34 -18.02
C ARG A 5 44.46 9.27 -18.20
N LYS A 6 44.83 8.05 -18.62
CA LYS A 6 43.88 6.91 -18.75
C LYS A 6 43.28 6.53 -17.39
N ASN A 7 44.10 6.41 -16.34
CA ASN A 7 43.59 6.12 -14.99
C ASN A 7 42.67 7.21 -14.42
N LYS A 8 42.95 8.48 -14.72
CA LYS A 8 42.08 9.60 -14.30
C LYS A 8 40.70 9.55 -14.98
N ILE A 9 40.65 9.19 -16.26
CA ILE A 9 39.40 9.06 -17.04
C ILE A 9 38.58 7.86 -16.52
N ILE A 10 39.23 6.71 -16.28
CA ILE A 10 38.57 5.51 -15.77
C ILE A 10 37.95 5.75 -14.40
N LYS A 11 38.68 6.40 -13.47
CA LYS A 11 38.15 6.75 -12.14
C LYS A 11 36.94 7.69 -12.22
N LYS A 12 36.96 8.69 -13.12
CA LYS A 12 35.81 9.57 -13.37
C LYS A 12 34.61 8.80 -13.92
N ALA A 13 34.82 7.85 -14.84
CA ALA A 13 33.75 7.05 -15.40
C ALA A 13 33.08 6.16 -14.34
N TYR A 14 33.86 5.49 -13.48
CA TYR A 14 33.31 4.72 -12.35
C TYR A 14 32.53 5.59 -11.37
N PHE A 15 33.03 6.80 -11.08
CA PHE A 15 32.34 7.75 -10.20
C PHE A 15 30.99 8.19 -10.78
N VAL A 16 30.92 8.45 -12.10
CA VAL A 16 29.65 8.77 -12.78
C VAL A 16 28.68 7.60 -12.75
N ILE A 17 29.15 6.37 -13.04
CA ILE A 17 28.32 5.15 -13.00
C ILE A 17 27.79 4.90 -11.58
N PHE A 18 28.62 5.13 -10.56
CA PHE A 18 28.20 4.99 -9.17
C PHE A 18 27.13 6.01 -8.79
N LEU A 19 27.32 7.29 -9.15
CA LEU A 19 26.34 8.34 -8.88
C LEU A 19 25.01 8.12 -9.61
N THR A 20 25.03 7.72 -10.88
CA THR A 20 23.79 7.44 -11.62
C THR A 20 23.08 6.20 -11.07
N GLY A 21 23.84 5.16 -10.70
CA GLY A 21 23.32 3.98 -10.03
C GLY A 21 22.67 4.30 -8.67
N LEU A 22 23.32 5.14 -7.86
CA LEU A 22 22.79 5.60 -6.58
C LEU A 22 21.51 6.44 -6.76
N ALA A 23 21.48 7.34 -7.75
CA ALA A 23 20.29 8.14 -8.06
C ALA A 23 19.10 7.25 -8.47
N LEU A 24 19.34 6.25 -9.33
CA LEU A 24 18.31 5.28 -9.73
C LEU A 24 17.84 4.43 -8.54
N PHE A 25 18.75 4.06 -7.63
CA PHE A 25 18.41 3.33 -6.42
C PHE A 25 17.49 4.14 -5.50
N VAL A 26 17.83 5.40 -5.22
CA VAL A 26 17.00 6.28 -4.38
C VAL A 26 15.63 6.52 -5.04
N ALA A 27 15.60 6.77 -6.35
CA ALA A 27 14.34 6.93 -7.07
C ALA A 27 13.46 5.67 -7.00
N SER A 28 14.05 4.48 -7.15
CA SER A 28 13.38 3.19 -6.99
C SER A 28 12.79 3.01 -5.59
N MET A 29 13.53 3.37 -4.53
CA MET A 29 13.02 3.28 -3.16
C MET A 29 11.81 4.20 -2.95
N VAL A 30 11.88 5.45 -3.43
CA VAL A 30 10.78 6.41 -3.30
C VAL A 30 9.53 5.91 -4.04
N VAL A 31 9.69 5.41 -5.26
CA VAL A 31 8.58 4.83 -6.04
C VAL A 31 8.00 3.61 -5.33
N SER A 32 8.84 2.75 -4.73
CA SER A 32 8.38 1.55 -4.02
C SER A 32 7.61 1.90 -2.75
N PHE A 33 8.08 2.89 -1.97
CA PHE A 33 7.35 3.39 -0.80
C PHE A 33 6.00 3.99 -1.16
N TRP A 34 5.97 4.81 -2.22
CA TRP A 34 4.74 5.41 -2.71
C TRP A 34 3.77 4.35 -3.26
N ALA A 35 4.28 3.40 -4.05
CA ALA A 35 3.51 2.28 -4.59
C ALA A 35 2.97 1.37 -3.48
N ALA A 36 3.72 1.11 -2.40
CA ALA A 36 3.24 0.32 -1.26
C ALA A 36 2.07 1.01 -0.54
N GLY A 37 2.21 2.31 -0.24
CA GLY A 37 1.12 3.08 0.38
C GLY A 37 -0.12 3.21 -0.54
N TYR A 38 0.09 3.29 -1.85
CA TYR A 38 -0.99 3.29 -2.84
C TYR A 38 -1.62 1.91 -3.01
N PHE A 39 -0.83 0.84 -2.95
CA PHE A 39 -1.26 -0.55 -3.00
C PHE A 39 -2.23 -0.86 -1.85
N ASP A 40 -1.89 -0.50 -0.61
CA ASP A 40 -2.80 -0.73 0.52
C ASP A 40 -4.11 0.06 0.44
N ARG A 41 -4.12 1.21 -0.23
CA ARG A 41 -5.34 2.03 -0.43
C ARG A 41 -6.24 1.54 -1.56
N THR A 42 -5.72 0.74 -2.49
CA THR A 42 -6.44 0.27 -3.69
C THR A 42 -6.98 -1.15 -3.55
N LYS A 43 -6.71 -1.81 -2.42
CA LYS A 43 -7.39 -3.06 -2.04
C LYS A 43 -8.86 -2.76 -1.81
N THR A 44 -9.72 -3.54 -2.45
CA THR A 44 -11.14 -3.51 -2.12
C THR A 44 -11.31 -3.84 -0.63
N PRO A 45 -12.03 -3.02 0.14
CA PRO A 45 -12.17 -3.25 1.57
C PRO A 45 -12.94 -4.56 1.83
N PRO A 46 -12.59 -5.29 2.89
CA PRO A 46 -13.22 -6.57 3.20
C PRO A 46 -14.72 -6.38 3.50
N LEU A 47 -15.54 -7.28 2.98
CA LEU A 47 -16.94 -7.38 3.36
C LEU A 47 -17.05 -7.98 4.76
N VAL A 48 -17.77 -7.31 5.64
CA VAL A 48 -17.94 -7.73 7.03
C VAL A 48 -19.37 -7.56 7.50
N ASN A 49 -19.73 -8.38 8.50
CA ASN A 49 -20.86 -8.16 9.37
C ASN A 49 -20.39 -7.43 10.63
N LEU A 50 -20.83 -6.18 10.77
CA LEU A 50 -20.59 -5.36 11.97
C LEU A 50 -21.78 -5.51 12.91
N THR A 51 -21.50 -5.80 14.18
CA THR A 51 -22.45 -5.62 15.27
C THR A 51 -22.12 -4.31 15.98
N LEU A 52 -23.08 -3.40 16.00
CA LEU A 52 -22.92 -2.04 16.50
C LEU A 52 -23.75 -1.81 17.75
N SER A 53 -23.24 -0.93 18.60
CA SER A 53 -23.93 -0.45 19.80
C SER A 53 -25.11 0.46 19.48
N GLN A 54 -26.04 0.61 20.42
CA GLN A 54 -27.24 1.44 20.28
C GLN A 54 -26.96 2.86 19.77
N PRO A 55 -25.93 3.59 20.26
CA PRO A 55 -25.62 4.92 19.74
C PRO A 55 -25.22 4.91 18.26
N ALA A 56 -24.44 3.91 17.82
CA ALA A 56 -24.07 3.77 16.42
C ALA A 56 -25.28 3.41 15.54
N CYS A 57 -26.20 2.59 16.03
CA CYS A 57 -27.44 2.28 15.32
C CYS A 57 -28.30 3.52 15.10
N LYS A 58 -28.43 4.37 16.13
CA LYS A 58 -29.14 5.65 16.02
C LYS A 58 -28.48 6.58 15.00
N TYR A 59 -27.16 6.65 15.01
CA TYR A 59 -26.38 7.45 14.05
C TYR A 59 -26.56 6.99 12.60
N LEU A 60 -26.56 5.67 12.36
CA LEU A 60 -26.80 5.09 11.03
C LEU A 60 -28.23 5.37 10.54
N SER A 61 -29.22 5.20 11.41
CA SER A 61 -30.62 5.52 11.10
C SER A 61 -30.80 6.99 10.73
N GLN A 62 -30.17 7.91 11.48
CA GLN A 62 -30.15 9.35 11.16
C GLN A 62 -29.44 9.67 9.85
N SER A 63 -28.44 8.87 9.47
CA SER A 63 -27.76 8.96 8.16
C SER A 63 -28.58 8.33 7.01
N GLY A 64 -29.82 7.92 7.29
CA GLY A 64 -30.75 7.33 6.34
C GLY A 64 -30.39 5.90 5.94
N ILE A 65 -29.73 5.14 6.82
CA ILE A 65 -29.47 3.71 6.62
C ILE A 65 -30.47 2.94 7.48
N PRO A 66 -31.38 2.16 6.86
CA PRO A 66 -32.31 1.37 7.63
C PRO A 66 -31.53 0.30 8.39
N VAL A 67 -31.68 0.30 9.73
CA VAL A 67 -31.06 -0.69 10.62
C VAL A 67 -32.13 -1.24 11.55
N GLU A 68 -32.18 -2.56 11.66
CA GLU A 68 -33.03 -3.23 12.64
C GLU A 68 -32.29 -3.27 13.97
N VAL A 69 -32.91 -2.70 15.01
CA VAL A 69 -32.37 -2.70 16.37
C VAL A 69 -33.00 -3.84 17.15
N ASN A 70 -32.17 -4.76 17.63
CA ASN A 70 -32.57 -5.88 18.46
C ASN A 70 -31.74 -5.88 19.75
N ASN A 71 -32.40 -5.78 20.90
CA ASN A 71 -31.76 -5.67 22.23
C ASN A 71 -30.71 -4.54 22.34
N GLY A 72 -30.98 -3.40 21.70
CA GLY A 72 -30.07 -2.25 21.71
C GLY A 72 -28.84 -2.41 20.80
N LEU A 73 -28.74 -3.49 20.04
CA LEU A 73 -27.70 -3.71 19.05
C LEU A 73 -28.30 -3.70 17.64
N CYS A 74 -27.48 -3.40 16.63
CA CYS A 74 -27.87 -3.61 15.24
C CYS A 74 -26.74 -4.30 14.49
N LYS A 75 -27.11 -5.08 13.48
CA LYS A 75 -26.17 -5.75 12.58
C LYS A 75 -26.29 -5.13 11.20
N ILE A 76 -25.15 -4.87 10.57
CA ILE A 76 -25.08 -4.42 9.19
C ILE A 76 -24.04 -5.22 8.44
N THR A 77 -24.33 -5.50 7.17
CA THR A 77 -23.36 -6.06 6.23
C THR A 77 -22.82 -4.93 5.38
N THR A 78 -21.51 -4.73 5.41
CA THR A 78 -20.88 -3.57 4.77
C THR A 78 -19.40 -3.81 4.55
N ARG A 79 -18.80 -3.02 3.66
CA ARG A 79 -17.35 -2.95 3.52
C ARG A 79 -16.81 -1.90 4.48
N TYR A 80 -15.78 -2.25 5.24
CA TYR A 80 -15.19 -1.33 6.20
C TYR A 80 -13.68 -1.20 6.00
N ARG A 81 -13.16 0.01 6.17
CA ARG A 81 -11.73 0.32 6.11
C ARG A 81 -11.31 1.17 7.30
N GLN A 82 -10.00 1.31 7.50
CA GLN A 82 -9.49 2.27 8.47
C GLN A 82 -9.93 3.69 8.07
N GLY A 83 -10.46 4.42 9.05
CA GLY A 83 -10.98 5.76 8.86
C GLY A 83 -9.87 6.81 8.76
N LEU A 84 -10.29 8.08 8.62
CA LEU A 84 -9.36 9.21 8.59
C LEU A 84 -8.73 9.51 9.96
N PHE A 85 -9.37 9.04 11.03
CA PHE A 85 -8.90 9.21 12.40
C PHE A 85 -8.36 7.89 12.94
N GLU A 86 -7.31 7.94 13.77
CA GLU A 86 -6.60 6.75 14.29
C GLU A 86 -7.48 5.73 15.04
N LYS A 87 -8.72 6.08 15.39
CA LYS A 87 -9.69 5.24 16.11
C LYS A 87 -11.07 5.21 15.46
N SER A 88 -11.14 5.55 14.16
CA SER A 88 -12.37 5.45 13.40
C SER A 88 -12.26 4.41 12.29
N ARG A 89 -13.41 3.83 11.95
CA ARG A 89 -13.61 3.00 10.78
C ARG A 89 -14.53 3.73 9.82
N ALA A 90 -14.16 3.69 8.55
CA ALA A 90 -15.01 4.16 7.48
C ALA A 90 -15.85 2.99 6.96
N ILE A 91 -17.16 3.14 7.01
CA ILE A 91 -18.15 2.17 6.54
C ILE A 91 -18.64 2.62 5.18
N GLU A 92 -18.51 1.75 4.18
CA GLU A 92 -18.96 1.99 2.82
C GLU A 92 -20.38 1.45 2.63
N ILE A 93 -21.31 2.37 2.38
CA ILE A 93 -22.68 2.05 2.00
C ILE A 93 -22.85 2.42 0.52
N SER A 94 -23.32 1.48 -0.29
CA SER A 94 -23.54 1.67 -1.73
C SER A 94 -24.32 2.95 -2.02
N GLY A 95 -23.74 3.84 -2.83
CA GLY A 95 -24.37 5.09 -3.23
C GLY A 95 -24.31 6.24 -2.22
N LYS A 96 -23.59 6.08 -1.10
CA LYS A 96 -23.37 7.14 -0.10
C LYS A 96 -21.89 7.36 0.19
N PRO A 97 -21.49 8.57 0.62
CA PRO A 97 -20.15 8.79 1.10
C PRO A 97 -19.87 7.89 2.33
N PRO A 98 -18.61 7.46 2.52
CA PRO A 98 -18.26 6.59 3.62
C PRO A 98 -18.54 7.25 4.97
N LEU A 99 -19.24 6.54 5.85
CA LEU A 99 -19.57 7.02 7.19
C LEU A 99 -18.47 6.64 8.17
N GLN A 100 -18.03 7.59 8.98
CA GLN A 100 -17.04 7.33 10.04
C GLN A 100 -17.75 6.87 11.31
N ILE A 101 -17.35 5.72 11.85
CA ILE A 101 -17.79 5.21 13.16
C ILE A 101 -16.56 4.99 14.04
N CYS A 102 -16.64 5.42 15.30
CA CYS A 102 -15.57 5.19 16.27
C CYS A 102 -15.48 3.70 16.64
N ASP A 103 -14.26 3.17 16.80
CA ASP A 103 -14.02 1.77 17.16
C ASP A 103 -14.76 1.36 18.45
N GLY A 104 -14.88 2.26 19.43
CA GLY A 104 -15.59 2.02 20.69
C GLY A 104 -17.10 1.81 20.56
N LEU A 105 -17.68 2.04 19.38
CA LEU A 105 -19.11 1.78 19.11
C LEU A 105 -19.34 0.46 18.38
N ILE A 106 -18.27 -0.22 17.96
CA ILE A 106 -18.27 -1.49 17.27
C ILE A 106 -18.08 -2.60 18.32
N ILE A 107 -19.05 -3.51 18.40
CA ILE A 107 -19.06 -4.58 19.41
C ILE A 107 -18.42 -5.85 18.84
N ALA A 108 -18.73 -6.17 17.58
CA ALA A 108 -18.16 -7.33 16.91
C ALA A 108 -17.98 -7.07 15.42
N VAL A 109 -16.94 -7.68 14.86
CA VAL A 109 -16.65 -7.68 13.43
C VAL A 109 -16.49 -9.12 12.99
N VAL A 110 -17.32 -9.57 12.06
CA VAL A 110 -17.22 -10.89 11.45
C VAL A 110 -16.91 -10.71 9.98
N GLN A 111 -15.74 -11.14 9.54
CA GLN A 111 -15.40 -11.09 8.11
C GLN A 111 -16.22 -12.14 7.35
N LEU A 112 -16.84 -11.71 6.26
CA LEU A 112 -17.61 -12.57 5.38
C LEU A 112 -16.74 -12.99 4.18
N GLU A 113 -17.00 -14.20 3.69
CA GLU A 113 -16.52 -14.60 2.37
C GLU A 113 -17.31 -13.82 1.33
N ASP A 114 -16.61 -12.90 0.68
CA ASP A 114 -17.17 -12.00 -0.33
C ASP A 114 -17.33 -12.68 -1.70
N GLY A 115 -16.81 -13.91 -1.85
CA GLY A 115 -16.77 -14.63 -3.14
C GLY A 115 -16.05 -13.88 -4.26
N SER A 116 -15.42 -12.73 -3.95
CA SER A 116 -14.67 -11.94 -4.90
C SER A 116 -13.32 -12.63 -5.11
N ASP A 117 -13.18 -13.32 -6.23
CA ASP A 117 -11.88 -13.79 -6.72
C ASP A 117 -10.98 -12.55 -6.94
N GLU A 118 -10.16 -12.27 -5.94
CA GLU A 118 -9.15 -11.19 -5.84
C GLU A 118 -9.57 -9.79 -6.33
N PRO A 119 -9.86 -8.86 -5.42
CA PRO A 119 -10.58 -7.65 -5.75
C PRO A 119 -9.58 -6.51 -6.04
N TRP A 120 -8.65 -6.79 -6.95
CA TRP A 120 -7.56 -5.88 -7.28
C TRP A 120 -8.06 -4.96 -8.38
N SER A 121 -8.34 -3.70 -8.02
CA SER A 121 -8.58 -2.65 -9.00
C SER A 121 -7.43 -2.61 -10.02
N ASP A 122 -7.69 -2.15 -11.25
CA ASP A 122 -6.63 -2.06 -12.26
C ASP A 122 -5.45 -1.20 -11.78
N GLU A 123 -5.74 -0.21 -10.94
CA GLU A 123 -4.76 0.60 -10.23
C GLU A 123 -3.91 -0.22 -9.24
N HIS A 124 -4.52 -1.16 -8.52
CA HIS A 124 -3.83 -2.11 -7.65
C HIS A 124 -2.86 -3.01 -8.43
N LYS A 125 -3.32 -3.53 -9.58
CA LYS A 125 -2.47 -4.33 -10.49
C LYS A 125 -1.30 -3.50 -11.04
N LYS A 126 -1.56 -2.24 -11.39
CA LYS A 126 -0.54 -1.30 -11.87
C LYS A 126 0.49 -0.99 -10.79
N ALA A 127 0.05 -0.74 -9.56
CA ALA A 127 0.90 -0.53 -8.39
C ALA A 127 1.81 -1.74 -8.13
N LEU A 128 1.25 -2.96 -8.18
CA LEU A 128 2.04 -4.18 -8.02
C LEU A 128 3.10 -4.31 -9.11
N ARG A 129 2.77 -4.02 -10.38
CA ARG A 129 3.74 -4.05 -11.48
C ARG A 129 4.87 -3.06 -11.26
N TYR A 130 4.58 -1.85 -10.77
CA TYR A 130 5.63 -0.87 -10.42
C TYR A 130 6.53 -1.39 -9.30
N LEU A 131 5.96 -2.03 -8.28
CA LEU A 131 6.68 -2.56 -7.12
C LEU A 131 7.58 -3.75 -7.51
N ILE A 132 7.09 -4.67 -8.35
CA ILE A 132 7.89 -5.78 -8.89
C ILE A 132 8.98 -5.26 -9.83
N GLY A 133 8.64 -4.29 -10.69
CA GLY A 133 9.59 -3.67 -11.62
C GLY A 133 10.74 -2.96 -10.91
N SER A 134 10.44 -2.19 -9.85
CA SER A 134 11.45 -1.47 -9.07
C SER A 134 12.37 -2.42 -8.30
N MET A 135 11.84 -3.49 -7.70
CA MET A 135 12.65 -4.52 -7.04
C MET A 135 13.57 -5.26 -8.02
N SER A 136 13.09 -5.55 -9.23
CA SER A 136 13.90 -6.21 -10.27
C SER A 136 15.08 -5.33 -10.69
N LEU A 137 14.85 -4.03 -10.88
CA LEU A 137 15.89 -3.04 -11.16
C LEU A 137 16.92 -2.95 -10.03
N MET A 138 16.48 -3.00 -8.77
CA MET A 138 17.35 -3.00 -7.59
C MET A 138 18.27 -4.23 -7.55
N MET A 139 17.72 -5.43 -7.80
CA MET A 139 18.51 -6.67 -7.84
C MET A 139 19.56 -6.63 -8.96
N LEU A 140 19.20 -6.07 -10.11
CA LEU A 140 20.12 -5.94 -11.24
C LEU A 140 21.25 -4.95 -10.90
N PHE A 141 20.94 -3.84 -10.25
CA PHE A 141 21.95 -2.89 -9.76
C PHE A 141 22.90 -3.51 -8.73
N LEU A 142 22.35 -4.19 -7.70
CA LEU A 142 23.14 -4.92 -6.70
C LEU A 142 24.10 -5.92 -7.36
N THR A 143 23.64 -6.63 -8.39
CA THR A 143 24.46 -7.59 -9.14
C THR A 143 25.62 -6.90 -9.87
N ILE A 144 25.38 -5.73 -10.48
CA ILE A 144 26.43 -4.94 -11.14
C ILE A 144 27.48 -4.48 -10.12
N VAL A 145 27.03 -3.94 -8.98
CA VAL A 145 27.92 -3.46 -7.91
C VAL A 145 28.76 -4.61 -7.34
N LEU A 146 28.14 -5.74 -7.02
CA LEU A 146 28.85 -6.92 -6.50
C LEU A 146 29.88 -7.47 -7.50
N LYS A 147 29.53 -7.51 -8.80
CA LYS A 147 30.48 -7.89 -9.85
C LYS A 147 31.64 -6.90 -10.00
N ALA A 148 31.39 -5.61 -9.84
CA ALA A 148 32.43 -4.59 -9.90
C ALA A 148 33.41 -4.73 -8.72
N ILE A 149 32.89 -4.90 -7.49
CA ILE A 149 33.70 -5.10 -6.29
C ILE A 149 34.56 -6.37 -6.42
N LYS A 150 33.97 -7.50 -6.85
CA LYS A 150 34.70 -8.77 -7.02
C LYS A 150 35.85 -8.67 -8.04
N ARG A 151 35.69 -7.90 -9.11
CA ARG A 151 36.74 -7.69 -10.11
C ARG A 151 37.93 -6.88 -9.58
N ASP A 152 37.69 -5.94 -8.67
CA ASP A 152 38.76 -5.16 -8.04
C ASP A 152 39.47 -5.94 -6.93
N THR A 153 38.85 -6.97 -6.34
CA THR A 153 39.52 -7.84 -5.33
C THR A 153 40.37 -8.96 -5.93
N GLN A 154 40.22 -9.27 -7.22
CA GLN A 154 41.00 -10.30 -7.93
C GLN A 154 42.16 -9.75 -8.77
N LYS A 155 42.42 -8.43 -8.70
CA LYS A 155 43.58 -7.77 -9.32
C LYS A 155 44.58 -7.36 -8.25
#